data_AF-A0A0G2A6Q7-F1
#
_entry.id   AF-A0A0G2A6Q7-F1
#
_cell.length_a   1.000
_cell.length_b   1.000
_cell.length_c   1.000
_cell.angle_alpha   90.00
_cell.angle_beta   90.00
_cell.angle_gamma   90.00
#
_symmetry.space_group_name_H-M   'P 1'
#
loop_
_entity.id
_entity.type
_entity.pdbx_description
1 polymer ?
#
loop_
_entity_poly.entity_id
_entity_poly.type
_entity_poly.pdbx_seq_one_letter_code
_entity_poly.pdbx_strand_id
1 'polypeptide(L)'
;DGYYDQLIEKKLAYPCFCTEEQLTLQRTLQQKMGKPPRYSGTCRELTAKQIQEKRNAGLKPALRFHIPDNEVIAFHDLVRGEQKFSTNDLGDFIIRRTDGTSPFMYCNAIDDALMGVTHVLRGEDHLTNTPRQIAILTALDLPVPTYAHIALIVGSDGSPLSKRHGSRSLHAFDKKVKLWTMHEMQRDDLKQLNMPDSPGVYFFRGPNPTPHKATAGQGREILYIGKAASLRDRMKSYFAADLVKGRGARIVGMVEQAATLEWTVTDSVLEALILEANLIKQHQPQYNIDEKDNKSFNYLVVTKEDFPRVLIVRGRELFDPLKASTCKLKAIFGPFPSGLKEALKIIRRIFPYRDNCILWNPRGFTSWVKPCFNRQIGLCPGVCSGEVGKREYAETIRHIMLLFSGNFQGLKRALIKEMKEAAKKEEFEKAAVLRRQVTALEHIRDVSLIKDEYRFMDGGPSTSLRVNTRIEAYDVAHTSGEETVGVMTVVAGGEPVKSAYRKFKIQSAKNNDVAALRRSGLRPREGGNGSCARRSREERKAPAGEIDRG
;
A
#
# COMPACT_ATOMS: atom_id res chain seq x y z
N ASP A 1 -24.79 -9.43 32.62
CA ASP A 1 -26.24 -9.34 32.82
C ASP A 1 -26.65 -8.61 34.09
N GLY A 2 -26.15 -8.98 35.28
CA GLY A 2 -26.57 -8.34 36.55
C GLY A 2 -26.56 -6.80 36.60
N TYR A 3 -25.58 -6.11 36.01
CA TYR A 3 -25.57 -4.64 35.97
C TYR A 3 -26.67 -4.03 35.11
N TYR A 4 -27.12 -4.72 34.06
CA TYR A 4 -28.27 -4.25 33.27
C TYR A 4 -29.54 -4.28 34.10
N ASP A 5 -29.72 -5.35 34.88
CA ASP A 5 -30.90 -5.54 35.71
C ASP A 5 -30.95 -4.50 36.83
N GLN A 6 -29.82 -4.21 37.48
CA GLN A 6 -29.72 -3.11 38.46
C GLN A 6 -30.14 -1.75 37.89
N LEU A 7 -29.69 -1.42 36.67
CA LEU A 7 -30.06 -0.16 36.02
C LEU A 7 -31.55 -0.12 35.67
N ILE A 8 -32.13 -1.25 35.28
CA ILE A 8 -33.57 -1.37 34.99
C ILE A 8 -34.39 -1.23 36.28
N GLU A 9 -33.97 -1.88 37.37
CA GLU A 9 -34.61 -1.80 38.70
C GLU A 9 -34.58 -0.37 39.24
N LYS A 10 -33.46 0.33 39.08
CA LYS A 10 -33.32 1.76 39.43
C LYS A 10 -34.08 2.70 38.47
N LYS A 11 -34.78 2.18 37.45
CA LYS A 11 -35.47 2.93 36.39
C LYS A 11 -34.57 3.88 35.60
N LEU A 12 -33.27 3.56 35.57
CA LEU A 12 -32.24 4.29 34.82
C LEU A 12 -31.94 3.63 33.47
N ALA A 13 -32.62 2.55 33.13
CA ALA A 13 -32.55 1.94 31.80
C ALA A 13 -33.92 1.49 31.30
N TYR A 14 -34.17 1.66 29.99
CA TYR A 14 -35.44 1.30 29.35
C TYR A 14 -35.26 0.73 27.94
N PRO A 15 -36.19 -0.14 27.49
CA PRO A 15 -36.14 -0.71 26.14
C PRO A 15 -36.53 0.32 25.08
N CYS A 16 -35.71 0.44 24.03
CA CYS A 16 -35.93 1.30 22.89
C CYS A 16 -36.19 0.45 21.63
N PHE A 17 -37.32 0.71 20.98
CA PHE A 17 -37.75 0.02 19.75
C PHE A 17 -37.62 0.89 18.49
N CYS A 18 -37.02 2.08 18.59
CA CYS A 18 -36.83 2.96 17.44
C CYS A 18 -35.92 2.30 16.39
N THR A 19 -36.37 2.33 15.14
CA THR A 19 -35.58 1.81 14.01
C THR A 19 -34.46 2.79 13.64
N GLU A 20 -33.44 2.30 12.93
CA GLU A 20 -32.35 3.14 12.44
C GLU A 20 -32.86 4.24 11.48
N GLU A 21 -33.88 3.93 10.67
CA GLU A 21 -34.54 4.89 9.79
C GLU A 21 -35.21 6.02 10.57
N GLN A 22 -35.96 5.69 11.63
CA GLN A 22 -36.61 6.68 12.51
C GLN A 22 -35.57 7.57 13.19
N LEU A 23 -34.49 6.97 13.71
CA LEU A 23 -33.40 7.72 14.35
C LEU A 23 -32.66 8.62 13.36
N THR A 24 -32.46 8.16 12.13
CA THR A 24 -31.78 8.94 11.07
C THR A 24 -32.65 10.11 10.61
N LEU A 25 -33.95 9.89 10.43
CA LEU A 25 -34.89 10.96 10.12
C LEU A 25 -34.90 12.01 11.23
N GLN A 26 -34.97 11.58 12.48
CA GLN A 26 -34.96 12.47 13.64
C GLN A 26 -33.69 13.32 13.72
N ARG A 27 -32.52 12.72 13.54
CA ARG A 27 -31.23 13.45 13.49
C ARG A 27 -31.23 14.48 12.37
N THR A 28 -31.73 14.12 11.20
CA THR A 28 -31.82 15.01 10.04
C THR A 28 -32.73 16.21 10.31
N LEU A 29 -33.87 15.99 10.96
CA LEU A 29 -34.79 17.06 11.36
C LEU A 29 -34.14 17.99 12.40
N GLN A 30 -33.48 17.43 13.41
CA GLN A 30 -32.78 18.23 14.44
C GLN A 30 -31.67 19.10 13.82
N GLN A 31 -30.86 18.54 12.92
CA GLN A 31 -29.82 19.29 12.20
C GLN A 31 -30.41 20.40 11.34
N LYS A 32 -31.50 20.15 10.61
CA LYS A 32 -32.21 21.18 9.83
C LYS A 32 -32.77 22.31 10.71
N MET A 33 -33.12 22.01 11.96
CA MET A 33 -33.57 22.99 12.95
C MET A 33 -32.42 23.64 13.73
N GLY A 34 -31.16 23.39 13.38
CA GLY A 34 -29.98 23.91 14.10
C GLY A 34 -29.81 23.34 15.52
N LYS A 35 -30.52 22.25 15.86
CA LYS A 35 -30.43 21.58 17.16
C LYS A 35 -29.39 20.46 17.11
N PRO A 36 -28.64 20.23 18.20
CA PRO A 36 -27.69 19.12 18.26
C PRO A 36 -28.44 17.78 18.11
N PRO A 37 -27.88 16.80 17.36
CA PRO A 37 -28.52 15.52 17.13
C PRO A 37 -28.55 14.69 18.41
N ARG A 38 -29.75 14.50 18.98
CA ARG A 38 -29.98 13.76 20.23
C ARG A 38 -31.21 12.88 20.15
N TYR A 39 -31.20 11.78 20.91
CA TYR A 39 -32.41 10.99 21.06
C TYR A 39 -33.48 11.79 21.80
N SER A 40 -34.74 11.69 21.36
CA SER A 40 -35.86 12.51 21.88
C SER A 40 -36.54 11.89 23.10
N GLY A 41 -36.11 10.70 23.53
CA GLY A 41 -36.79 9.98 24.61
C GLY A 41 -38.08 9.30 24.17
N THR A 42 -38.31 9.06 22.86
CA THR A 42 -39.57 8.52 22.32
C THR A 42 -40.04 7.23 23.00
N CYS A 43 -39.11 6.41 23.50
CA CYS A 43 -39.42 5.16 24.19
C CYS A 43 -39.31 5.22 25.72
N ARG A 44 -39.04 6.40 26.31
CA ARG A 44 -38.79 6.57 27.76
C ARG A 44 -40.03 6.19 28.60
N GLU A 45 -41.22 6.49 28.10
CA GLU A 45 -42.50 6.32 28.81
C GLU A 45 -43.37 5.17 28.28
N LEU A 46 -42.79 4.21 27.56
CA LEU A 46 -43.58 3.06 27.07
C LEU A 46 -44.11 2.24 28.24
N THR A 47 -45.42 2.00 28.25
CA THR A 47 -46.08 1.13 29.24
C THR A 47 -45.69 -0.33 29.04
N ALA A 48 -45.78 -1.14 30.10
CA ALA A 48 -45.51 -2.58 30.02
C ALA A 48 -46.34 -3.28 28.92
N LYS A 49 -47.59 -2.86 28.72
CA LYS A 49 -48.47 -3.35 27.65
C LYS A 49 -47.91 -3.04 26.26
N GLN A 50 -47.52 -1.79 26.00
CA GLN A 50 -46.94 -1.38 24.71
C GLN A 50 -45.59 -2.05 24.42
N ILE A 51 -44.78 -2.27 25.47
CA ILE A 51 -43.52 -3.02 25.36
C ILE A 51 -43.81 -4.46 24.92
N GLN A 52 -44.80 -5.11 25.55
CA GLN A 52 -45.17 -6.48 25.23
C GLN A 52 -45.76 -6.62 23.82
N GLU A 53 -46.63 -5.70 23.40
CA GLU A 53 -47.16 -5.66 22.03
C GLU A 53 -46.05 -5.57 20.98
N LYS A 54 -45.06 -4.69 21.21
CA LYS A 54 -43.89 -4.55 20.32
C LYS A 54 -43.03 -5.82 20.28
N ARG A 55 -42.84 -6.49 21.42
CA ARG A 55 -42.13 -7.78 21.48
C ARG A 55 -42.89 -8.88 20.75
N ASN A 56 -44.21 -8.95 20.92
CA ASN A 56 -45.09 -9.91 20.23
C ASN A 56 -45.09 -9.68 18.71
N ALA A 57 -44.93 -8.43 18.26
CA ALA A 57 -44.72 -8.09 16.86
C ALA A 57 -43.31 -8.46 16.32
N GLY A 58 -42.47 -9.15 17.11
CA GLY A 58 -41.14 -9.60 16.71
C GLY A 58 -40.05 -8.53 16.78
N LEU A 59 -40.34 -7.34 17.33
CA LEU A 59 -39.35 -6.27 17.43
C LEU A 59 -38.39 -6.53 18.60
N LYS A 60 -37.09 -6.50 18.33
CA LYS A 60 -36.03 -6.63 19.34
C LYS A 60 -35.61 -5.23 19.84
N PRO A 61 -35.74 -4.92 21.14
CA PRO A 61 -35.33 -3.63 21.67
C PRO A 61 -33.82 -3.54 21.90
N ALA A 62 -33.26 -2.35 21.70
CA ALA A 62 -32.01 -1.95 22.35
C ALA A 62 -32.31 -1.52 23.79
N LEU A 63 -31.30 -1.47 24.66
CA LEU A 63 -31.42 -0.90 26.01
C LEU A 63 -30.74 0.48 26.02
N ARG A 64 -31.47 1.51 26.47
CA ARG A 64 -30.94 2.86 26.66
C ARG A 64 -30.79 3.17 28.13
N PHE A 65 -29.75 3.90 28.48
CA PHE A 65 -29.58 4.55 29.77
C PHE A 65 -30.32 5.88 29.74
N HIS A 66 -31.13 6.10 30.76
CA HIS A 66 -31.82 7.35 31.01
C HIS A 66 -30.89 8.28 31.79
N ILE A 67 -30.54 9.42 31.18
CA ILE A 67 -29.80 10.45 31.90
C ILE A 67 -30.80 11.44 32.54
N PRO A 68 -30.65 11.77 33.83
CA PRO A 68 -31.48 12.79 34.47
C PRO A 68 -31.36 14.13 33.76
N ASP A 69 -32.48 14.82 33.58
CA ASP A 69 -32.52 16.10 32.89
C ASP A 69 -32.10 17.24 33.84
N ASN A 70 -31.48 18.30 33.30
CA ASN A 70 -31.07 19.52 34.03
C ASN A 70 -30.01 19.34 35.14
N GLU A 71 -29.13 18.35 35.01
CA GLU A 71 -27.98 18.17 35.90
C GLU A 71 -26.68 18.58 35.23
N VAL A 72 -25.64 18.80 36.05
CA VAL A 72 -24.28 19.06 35.57
C VAL A 72 -23.35 17.99 36.13
N ILE A 73 -22.72 17.26 35.22
CA ILE A 73 -21.66 16.32 35.57
C ILE A 73 -20.34 17.06 35.48
N ALA A 74 -19.70 17.28 36.63
CA ALA A 74 -18.40 17.92 36.74
C ALA A 74 -17.33 16.91 37.16
N PHE A 75 -16.14 17.02 36.58
CA PHE A 75 -14.98 16.22 36.98
C PHE A 75 -13.70 16.99 36.71
N HIS A 76 -12.67 16.69 37.51
CA HIS A 76 -11.33 17.21 37.31
C HIS A 76 -10.55 16.30 36.35
N ASP A 77 -10.14 16.82 35.20
CA ASP A 77 -9.22 16.14 34.29
C ASP A 77 -7.78 16.54 34.58
N LEU A 78 -6.88 15.56 34.74
CA LEU A 78 -5.48 15.85 35.06
C LEU A 78 -4.72 16.65 33.99
N VAL A 79 -5.22 16.68 32.75
CA VAL A 79 -4.59 17.40 31.62
C VAL A 79 -5.39 18.64 31.23
N ARG A 80 -6.73 18.56 31.22
CA ARG A 80 -7.63 19.64 30.79
C ARG A 80 -8.17 20.50 31.93
N GLY A 81 -7.90 20.13 33.18
CA GLY A 81 -8.44 20.79 34.37
C GLY A 81 -9.93 20.50 34.55
N GLU A 82 -10.64 21.43 35.19
CA GLU A 82 -12.07 21.30 35.48
C GLU A 82 -12.91 21.20 34.21
N GLN A 83 -13.70 20.12 34.10
CA GLN A 83 -14.64 19.89 33.00
C GLN A 83 -16.07 19.84 33.54
N LYS A 84 -17.01 20.43 32.79
CA LYS A 84 -18.44 20.46 33.16
C LYS A 84 -19.30 20.16 31.93
N PHE A 85 -20.21 19.20 32.07
CA PHE A 85 -21.12 18.81 31.01
C PHE A 85 -22.57 18.85 31.52
N SER A 86 -23.44 19.50 30.76
CA SER A 86 -24.88 19.46 31.00
C SER A 86 -25.44 18.12 30.57
N THR A 87 -26.25 17.47 31.40
CA THR A 87 -26.89 16.19 31.04
C THR A 87 -27.84 16.32 29.86
N ASN A 88 -28.42 17.51 29.66
CA ASN A 88 -29.26 17.85 28.52
C ASN A 88 -28.53 17.75 27.16
N ASP A 89 -27.21 17.89 27.16
CA ASP A 89 -26.36 17.80 25.97
C ASP A 89 -25.93 16.36 25.66
N LEU A 90 -26.00 15.47 26.65
CA LEU A 90 -25.55 14.08 26.52
C LEU A 90 -26.64 13.18 25.94
N GLY A 91 -27.89 13.36 26.41
CA GLY A 91 -29.09 12.61 26.05
C GLY A 91 -29.04 11.11 26.39
N ASP A 92 -30.20 10.45 26.32
CA ASP A 92 -30.29 9.01 26.60
C ASP A 92 -29.54 8.18 25.54
N PHE A 93 -28.55 7.37 25.96
CA PHE A 93 -27.64 6.64 25.08
C PHE A 93 -27.78 5.12 25.22
N ILE A 94 -27.34 4.37 24.21
CA ILE A 94 -27.46 2.90 24.19
C ILE A 94 -26.41 2.29 25.13
N ILE A 95 -26.84 1.34 25.95
CA ILE A 95 -25.97 0.50 26.82
C ILE A 95 -26.02 -1.00 26.46
N ARG A 96 -27.03 -1.42 25.67
CA ARG A 96 -27.10 -2.74 25.02
C ARG A 96 -27.73 -2.61 23.65
N ARG A 97 -27.07 -3.09 22.60
CA ARG A 97 -27.58 -3.11 21.23
C ARG A 97 -28.66 -4.19 21.06
N THR A 98 -29.37 -4.15 19.93
CA THR A 98 -30.44 -5.10 19.59
C THR A 98 -29.92 -6.54 19.38
N ASP A 99 -28.65 -6.69 19.05
CA ASP A 99 -27.95 -7.98 18.92
C ASP A 99 -27.44 -8.52 20.27
N GLY A 100 -27.68 -7.80 21.37
CA GLY A 100 -27.20 -8.14 22.71
C GLY A 100 -25.82 -7.62 23.04
N THR A 101 -25.07 -7.07 22.07
CA THR A 101 -23.71 -6.55 22.32
C THR A 101 -23.75 -5.24 23.09
N SER A 102 -22.75 -5.05 23.93
CA SER A 102 -22.57 -3.85 24.73
C SER A 102 -21.72 -2.82 23.98
N PRO A 103 -22.08 -1.54 23.95
CA PRO A 103 -21.22 -0.50 23.42
C PRO A 103 -19.96 -0.32 24.27
N PHE A 104 -18.84 0.01 23.62
CA PHE A 104 -17.53 0.21 24.26
C PHE A 104 -17.60 1.09 25.51
N MET A 105 -18.30 2.23 25.43
CA MET A 105 -18.43 3.18 26.53
C MET A 105 -19.01 2.56 27.81
N TYR A 106 -19.96 1.63 27.69
CA TYR A 106 -20.58 0.93 28.82
C TYR A 106 -19.65 -0.14 29.40
N CYS A 107 -19.14 -1.05 28.56
CA CYS A 107 -18.25 -2.12 29.02
C CYS A 107 -17.00 -1.58 29.68
N ASN A 108 -16.32 -0.64 29.00
CA ASN A 108 -15.07 -0.09 29.51
C ASN A 108 -15.24 0.56 30.89
N ALA A 109 -16.36 1.27 31.14
CA ALA A 109 -16.60 1.86 32.45
C ALA A 109 -16.71 0.80 33.56
N ILE A 110 -17.53 -0.23 33.34
CA ILE A 110 -17.73 -1.30 34.31
C ILE A 110 -16.46 -2.11 34.51
N ASP A 111 -15.77 -2.47 33.42
CA ASP A 111 -14.51 -3.21 33.48
C ASP A 111 -13.44 -2.42 34.26
N ASP A 112 -13.31 -1.12 34.01
CA ASP A 112 -12.36 -0.26 34.73
C ASP A 112 -12.65 -0.26 36.25
N ALA A 113 -13.93 -0.15 36.64
CA ALA A 113 -14.34 -0.19 38.04
C ALA A 113 -14.07 -1.56 38.70
N LEU A 114 -14.38 -2.65 38.01
CA LEU A 114 -14.19 -4.01 38.53
C LEU A 114 -12.73 -4.43 38.59
N MET A 115 -11.90 -3.92 37.68
CA MET A 115 -10.45 -4.15 37.69
C MET A 115 -9.73 -3.23 38.68
N GLY A 116 -10.44 -2.35 39.39
CA GLY A 116 -9.84 -1.42 40.35
C GLY A 116 -8.95 -0.36 39.69
N VAL A 117 -9.25 0.03 38.46
CA VAL A 117 -8.52 1.08 37.75
C VAL A 117 -8.69 2.40 38.50
N THR A 118 -7.59 3.04 38.85
CA THR A 118 -7.59 4.32 39.59
C THR A 118 -7.46 5.53 38.66
N HIS A 119 -6.80 5.37 37.52
CA HIS A 119 -6.49 6.43 36.56
C HIS A 119 -6.71 5.97 35.12
N VAL A 120 -7.52 6.70 34.36
CA VAL A 120 -7.81 6.44 32.94
C VAL A 120 -7.17 7.52 32.08
N LEU A 121 -6.13 7.14 31.32
CA LEU A 121 -5.44 8.01 30.38
C LEU A 121 -5.86 7.65 28.94
N ARG A 122 -6.43 8.60 28.19
CA ARG A 122 -6.90 8.36 26.82
C ARG A 122 -6.85 9.61 25.94
N GLY A 123 -7.11 9.45 24.65
CA GLY A 123 -7.18 10.57 23.70
C GLY A 123 -8.36 11.51 23.98
N GLU A 124 -8.19 12.80 23.68
CA GLU A 124 -9.22 13.84 23.84
C GLU A 124 -10.49 13.61 23.02
N ASP A 125 -10.43 12.78 21.97
CA ASP A 125 -11.59 12.34 21.19
C ASP A 125 -12.60 11.54 22.03
N HIS A 126 -12.16 10.99 23.16
CA HIS A 126 -13.01 10.31 24.12
C HIS A 126 -13.50 11.18 25.29
N LEU A 127 -13.17 12.47 25.33
CA LEU A 127 -13.56 13.37 26.42
C LEU A 127 -15.09 13.42 26.63
N THR A 128 -15.85 13.40 25.54
CA THR A 128 -17.32 13.43 25.58
C THR A 128 -17.95 12.13 26.08
N ASN A 129 -17.19 11.04 26.18
CA ASN A 129 -17.66 9.77 26.76
C ASN A 129 -17.57 9.77 28.29
N THR A 130 -16.61 10.50 28.85
CA THR A 130 -16.35 10.55 30.30
C THR A 130 -17.58 10.86 31.15
N PRO A 131 -18.36 11.93 30.90
CA PRO A 131 -19.53 12.20 31.73
C PRO A 131 -20.60 11.09 31.63
N ARG A 132 -20.69 10.38 30.50
CA ARG A 132 -21.60 9.22 30.35
C ARG A 132 -21.15 8.03 31.19
N GLN A 133 -19.83 7.79 31.25
CA GLN A 133 -19.26 6.72 32.08
C GLN A 133 -19.41 7.05 33.57
N ILE A 134 -19.16 8.30 33.97
CA ILE A 134 -19.40 8.76 35.35
C ILE A 134 -20.86 8.56 35.74
N ALA A 135 -21.80 8.90 34.86
CA ALA A 135 -23.23 8.69 35.12
C ALA A 135 -23.57 7.20 35.34
N ILE A 136 -23.03 6.29 34.52
CA ILE A 136 -23.24 4.84 34.70
C ILE A 136 -22.63 4.36 36.02
N LEU A 137 -21.38 4.73 36.31
CA LEU A 137 -20.67 4.29 37.50
C LEU A 137 -21.35 4.79 38.78
N THR A 138 -21.75 6.06 38.79
CA THR A 138 -22.52 6.64 39.90
C THR A 138 -23.86 5.94 40.07
N ALA A 139 -24.58 5.66 38.98
CA ALA A 139 -25.85 4.95 39.01
C ALA A 139 -25.72 3.50 39.54
N LEU A 140 -24.56 2.87 39.35
CA LEU A 140 -24.26 1.52 39.81
C LEU A 140 -23.55 1.48 41.17
N ASP A 141 -23.35 2.64 41.81
CA ASP A 141 -22.57 2.77 43.05
C ASP A 141 -21.15 2.17 42.93
N LEU A 142 -20.53 2.31 41.75
CA LEU A 142 -19.20 1.82 41.42
C LEU A 142 -18.15 2.94 41.53
N PRO A 143 -16.88 2.60 41.85
CA PRO A 143 -15.81 3.58 41.94
C PRO A 143 -15.55 4.28 40.60
N VAL A 144 -15.46 5.61 40.64
CA VAL A 144 -15.14 6.45 39.49
C VAL A 144 -13.63 6.71 39.46
N PRO A 145 -12.90 6.34 38.38
CA PRO A 145 -11.47 6.62 38.28
C PRO A 145 -11.20 8.10 37.99
N THR A 146 -9.96 8.53 38.21
CA THR A 146 -9.49 9.84 37.79
C THR A 146 -9.21 9.81 36.28
N TYR A 147 -9.56 10.86 35.54
CA TYR A 147 -9.40 10.92 34.09
C TYR A 147 -8.29 11.89 33.65
N ALA A 148 -7.64 11.57 32.53
CA ALA A 148 -6.68 12.43 31.85
C ALA A 148 -6.81 12.31 30.32
N HIS A 149 -7.14 13.41 29.65
CA HIS A 149 -7.37 13.43 28.20
C HIS A 149 -6.23 14.10 27.42
N ILE A 150 -5.44 13.27 26.76
CA ILE A 150 -4.23 13.66 26.02
C ILE A 150 -4.60 14.17 24.62
N ALA A 151 -3.97 15.26 24.19
CA ALA A 151 -4.18 15.81 22.85
C ALA A 151 -3.83 14.80 21.74
N LEU A 152 -4.57 14.83 20.64
CA LEU A 152 -4.28 13.96 19.50
C LEU A 152 -2.99 14.38 18.81
N ILE A 153 -2.23 13.38 18.34
CA ILE A 153 -1.11 13.64 17.43
C ILE A 153 -1.69 14.11 16.10
N VAL A 154 -1.22 15.26 15.61
CA VAL A 154 -1.65 15.83 14.33
C VAL A 154 -0.62 15.62 13.23
N GLY A 155 -1.09 15.50 11.99
CA GLY A 155 -0.27 15.46 10.79
C GLY A 155 0.27 16.85 10.42
N SER A 156 1.07 16.91 9.35
CA SER A 156 1.63 18.17 8.83
C SER A 156 0.59 19.16 8.30
N ASP A 157 -0.65 18.70 8.10
CA ASP A 157 -1.81 19.49 7.68
C ASP A 157 -2.68 19.94 8.87
N GLY A 158 -2.27 19.64 10.11
CA GLY A 158 -3.02 19.96 11.33
C GLY A 158 -4.21 19.03 11.61
N SER A 159 -4.49 18.06 10.74
CA SER A 159 -5.55 17.08 10.96
C SER A 159 -5.09 15.97 11.93
N PRO A 160 -5.99 15.34 12.71
CA PRO A 160 -5.63 14.20 13.54
C PRO A 160 -5.02 13.05 12.72
N LEU A 161 -3.88 12.55 13.18
CA LEU A 161 -3.15 11.48 12.49
C LEU A 161 -4.02 10.22 12.42
N SER A 162 -4.29 9.72 11.22
CA SER A 162 -5.14 8.55 11.01
C SER A 162 -4.45 7.51 10.13
N LYS A 163 -4.95 6.26 10.17
CA LYS A 163 -4.45 5.16 9.32
C LYS A 163 -4.58 5.47 7.82
N ARG A 164 -5.47 6.38 7.46
CA ARG A 164 -5.68 6.87 6.09
C ARG A 164 -4.73 8.00 5.72
N HIS A 165 -4.21 8.74 6.71
CA HIS A 165 -3.36 9.92 6.56
C HIS A 165 -2.04 9.77 7.32
N GLY A 166 -1.25 8.76 6.98
CA GLY A 166 0.16 8.70 7.39
C GLY A 166 0.44 8.19 8.81
N SER A 167 -0.56 7.77 9.61
CA SER A 167 -0.26 7.06 10.86
C SER A 167 0.34 5.70 10.54
N ARG A 168 1.60 5.46 10.92
CA ARG A 168 2.23 4.15 10.80
C ARG A 168 1.92 3.32 12.05
N SER A 169 1.80 2.00 11.90
CA SER A 169 1.68 1.13 13.07
C SER A 169 2.95 1.19 13.91
N LEU A 170 2.88 0.91 15.22
CA LEU A 170 4.08 0.78 16.06
C LEU A 170 5.07 -0.24 15.47
N HIS A 171 4.57 -1.29 14.83
CA HIS A 171 5.39 -2.27 14.09
C HIS A 171 6.18 -1.68 12.93
N ALA A 172 5.66 -0.63 12.28
CA ALA A 172 6.37 0.09 11.23
C ALA A 172 7.40 1.10 11.77
N PHE A 173 7.34 1.42 13.07
CA PHE A 173 8.35 2.20 13.79
C PHE A 173 9.39 1.33 14.50
N ASP A 174 9.11 0.04 14.68
CA ASP A 174 10.04 -0.92 15.27
C ASP A 174 11.16 -1.25 14.26
N LYS A 175 12.11 -0.32 14.13
CA LYS A 175 13.45 -0.59 13.56
C LYS A 175 14.27 -1.44 14.54
N LYS A 176 13.68 -2.50 15.11
CA LYS A 176 14.42 -3.57 15.78
C LYS A 176 14.64 -4.67 14.78
N VAL A 177 15.91 -4.76 14.38
CA VAL A 177 16.53 -5.95 13.83
C VAL A 177 16.10 -7.17 14.66
N LYS A 178 15.16 -7.97 14.16
CA LYS A 178 14.78 -9.25 14.78
C LYS A 178 15.85 -10.28 14.42
N LEU A 179 16.68 -10.64 15.39
CA LEU A 179 17.68 -11.69 15.28
C LEU A 179 16.98 -13.05 15.52
N TRP A 180 16.82 -13.87 14.49
CA TRP A 180 16.30 -15.25 14.58
C TRP A 180 17.39 -16.28 14.31
N THR A 181 17.56 -17.30 15.14
CA THR A 181 18.52 -18.39 14.92
C THR A 181 18.03 -19.38 13.85
N MET A 182 18.80 -19.61 12.77
CA MET A 182 18.33 -20.42 11.62
C MET A 182 18.51 -21.94 11.76
N HIS A 183 19.31 -22.43 12.73
CA HIS A 183 19.68 -23.86 12.83
C HIS A 183 18.48 -24.82 13.03
N GLU A 184 17.27 -24.32 13.29
CA GLU A 184 16.06 -25.13 13.55
C GLU A 184 14.84 -24.74 12.68
N MET A 185 15.00 -23.78 11.74
CA MET A 185 13.85 -23.14 11.10
C MET A 185 13.28 -23.95 9.92
N GLN A 186 12.04 -24.42 10.06
CA GLN A 186 11.27 -25.04 8.99
C GLN A 186 10.40 -24.03 8.23
N ARG A 187 9.87 -24.44 7.07
CA ARG A 187 9.02 -23.60 6.21
C ARG A 187 7.79 -23.06 6.95
N ASP A 188 7.26 -23.80 7.92
CA ASP A 188 6.12 -23.37 8.73
C ASP A 188 6.47 -22.30 9.77
N ASP A 189 7.74 -22.22 10.20
CA ASP A 189 8.21 -21.18 11.13
C ASP A 189 8.28 -19.79 10.46
N LEU A 190 8.35 -19.74 9.13
CA LEU A 190 8.20 -18.51 8.36
C LEU A 190 6.84 -17.83 8.56
N LYS A 191 5.80 -18.57 8.98
CA LYS A 191 4.49 -17.99 9.31
C LYS A 191 4.56 -17.14 10.59
N GLN A 192 5.44 -17.49 11.54
CA GLN A 192 5.63 -16.77 12.80
C GLN A 192 6.44 -15.47 12.60
N LEU A 193 7.23 -15.39 11.52
CA LEU A 193 8.10 -14.24 11.21
C LEU A 193 7.35 -12.98 10.76
N ASN A 194 6.04 -13.07 10.49
CA ASN A 194 5.18 -11.94 10.07
C ASN A 194 5.83 -11.06 8.97
N MET A 195 6.50 -11.67 8.00
CA MET A 195 7.26 -10.93 7.00
C MET A 195 6.37 -10.04 6.13
N PRO A 196 6.81 -8.81 5.82
CA PRO A 196 6.04 -7.91 4.98
C PRO A 196 5.94 -8.43 3.55
N ASP A 197 4.75 -8.29 2.96
CA ASP A 197 4.56 -8.44 1.52
C ASP A 197 4.86 -7.09 0.86
N SER A 198 6.13 -6.72 0.84
CA SER A 198 6.61 -5.42 0.39
C SER A 198 8.04 -5.55 -0.16
N PRO A 199 8.46 -4.63 -1.06
CA PRO A 199 9.81 -4.64 -1.57
C PRO A 199 10.82 -4.30 -0.49
N GLY A 200 12.03 -4.81 -0.64
CA GLY A 200 13.10 -4.55 0.32
C GLY A 200 14.38 -5.33 0.08
N VAL A 201 15.33 -5.11 0.97
CA VAL A 201 16.61 -5.82 1.02
C VAL A 201 16.65 -6.71 2.27
N TYR A 202 17.26 -7.89 2.15
CA TYR A 202 17.42 -8.84 3.24
C TYR A 202 18.87 -9.28 3.39
N PHE A 203 19.20 -9.75 4.59
CA PHE A 203 20.56 -10.11 5.01
C PHE A 203 20.53 -11.49 5.66
N PHE A 204 21.36 -12.41 5.15
CA PHE A 204 21.74 -13.60 5.89
C PHE A 204 23.05 -13.29 6.61
N ARG A 205 23.05 -13.48 7.93
CA ARG A 205 24.22 -13.25 8.77
C ARG A 205 24.69 -14.54 9.40
N GLY A 206 26.00 -14.70 9.53
CA GLY A 206 26.63 -15.86 10.14
C GLY A 206 26.62 -15.79 11.67
N PRO A 207 27.11 -16.84 12.34
CA PRO A 207 27.20 -16.89 13.80
C PRO A 207 28.30 -15.98 14.35
N ASN A 208 29.32 -15.69 13.56
CA ASN A 208 30.51 -14.98 14.01
C ASN A 208 30.29 -13.45 14.09
N PRO A 209 30.88 -12.76 15.07
CA PRO A 209 30.95 -11.30 15.08
C PRO A 209 31.80 -10.79 13.89
N THR A 210 31.50 -9.58 13.41
CA THR A 210 32.19 -9.00 12.24
C THR A 210 33.71 -8.89 12.47
N PRO A 211 34.57 -9.42 11.57
CA PRO A 211 36.02 -9.51 11.80
C PRO A 211 36.75 -8.16 11.96
N HIS A 212 36.18 -7.05 11.46
CA HIS A 212 36.94 -5.79 11.29
C HIS A 212 36.22 -4.48 11.64
N LYS A 213 35.08 -4.52 12.37
CA LYS A 213 34.45 -3.30 12.92
C LYS A 213 33.93 -3.53 14.34
N ALA A 214 34.86 -3.70 15.27
CA ALA A 214 34.59 -3.63 16.70
C ALA A 214 34.37 -2.16 17.11
N THR A 215 33.21 -1.60 16.76
CA THR A 215 32.60 -0.52 17.54
C THR A 215 31.52 -1.15 18.40
N ALA A 216 31.56 -0.83 19.70
CA ALA A 216 30.72 -1.42 20.73
C ALA A 216 29.24 -1.49 20.29
N GLY A 217 28.72 -2.71 20.15
CA GLY A 217 27.32 -2.99 19.89
C GLY A 217 26.94 -3.08 18.41
N GLN A 218 26.61 -4.31 18.00
CA GLN A 218 25.77 -4.71 16.86
C GLN A 218 26.47 -4.93 15.49
N GLY A 219 26.71 -6.21 15.21
CA GLY A 219 26.76 -6.74 13.84
C GLY A 219 27.43 -8.10 13.75
N ARG A 220 26.65 -9.18 13.63
CA ARG A 220 27.14 -10.48 13.13
C ARG A 220 27.62 -10.34 11.69
N GLU A 221 28.57 -11.16 11.28
CA GLU A 221 29.11 -11.23 9.92
C GLU A 221 27.99 -11.34 8.87
N ILE A 222 28.05 -10.56 7.79
CA ILE A 222 27.06 -10.61 6.71
C ILE A 222 27.54 -11.63 5.68
N LEU A 223 26.83 -12.74 5.55
CA LEU A 223 27.13 -13.79 4.58
C LEU A 223 26.58 -13.43 3.20
N TYR A 224 25.36 -12.88 3.15
CA TYR A 224 24.68 -12.56 1.90
C TYR A 224 23.68 -11.41 2.05
N ILE A 225 23.55 -10.63 0.98
CA ILE A 225 22.57 -9.56 0.83
C ILE A 225 21.79 -9.80 -0.46
N GLY A 226 20.47 -9.67 -0.39
CA GLY A 226 19.62 -9.79 -1.57
C GLY A 226 18.43 -8.84 -1.58
N LYS A 227 17.90 -8.54 -2.76
CA LYS A 227 16.67 -7.76 -2.96
C LYS A 227 15.44 -8.63 -3.23
N ALA A 228 14.27 -8.11 -2.89
CA ALA A 228 12.98 -8.73 -3.16
C ALA A 228 11.93 -7.70 -3.60
N ALA A 229 11.02 -8.10 -4.49
CA ALA A 229 9.76 -7.37 -4.73
C ALA A 229 8.72 -7.66 -3.63
N SER A 230 8.73 -8.89 -3.11
CA SER A 230 8.03 -9.31 -1.90
C SER A 230 9.03 -10.05 -0.99
N LEU A 231 9.37 -9.44 0.15
CA LEU A 231 10.25 -10.06 1.15
C LEU A 231 9.68 -11.41 1.62
N ARG A 232 8.37 -11.48 1.88
CA ARG A 232 7.66 -12.71 2.27
C ARG A 232 7.87 -13.85 1.27
N ASP A 233 7.54 -13.61 -0.01
CA ASP A 233 7.61 -14.68 -1.01
C ASP A 233 9.05 -15.04 -1.37
N ARG A 234 9.94 -14.04 -1.36
CA ARG A 234 11.37 -14.29 -1.51
C ARG A 234 11.91 -15.18 -0.40
N MET A 235 11.48 -15.01 0.84
CA MET A 235 11.96 -15.86 1.93
C MET A 235 11.41 -17.28 1.88
N LYS A 236 10.13 -17.46 1.56
CA LYS A 236 9.57 -18.81 1.33
C LYS A 236 10.37 -19.61 0.29
N SER A 237 10.91 -18.93 -0.72
CA SER A 237 11.69 -19.59 -1.76
C SER A 237 13.06 -20.13 -1.31
N TYR A 238 13.58 -19.69 -0.16
CA TYR A 238 14.82 -20.25 0.43
C TYR A 238 14.56 -21.51 1.26
N PHE A 239 13.32 -21.83 1.60
CA PHE A 239 12.95 -22.99 2.42
C PHE A 239 12.00 -23.96 1.68
N ALA A 240 11.98 -23.88 0.35
CA ALA A 240 11.24 -24.83 -0.48
C ALA A 240 12.02 -26.14 -0.60
N ALA A 241 11.33 -27.29 -0.60
CA ALA A 241 11.95 -28.62 -0.60
C ALA A 241 12.84 -28.91 -1.82
N ASP A 242 12.71 -28.10 -2.87
CA ASP A 242 13.45 -28.15 -4.13
C ASP A 242 14.62 -27.13 -4.22
N LEU A 243 15.00 -26.49 -3.10
CA LEU A 243 16.07 -25.48 -3.05
C LEU A 243 17.37 -25.95 -3.73
N VAL A 244 17.78 -27.19 -3.47
CA VAL A 244 18.99 -27.82 -4.01
C VAL A 244 18.96 -27.89 -5.54
N LYS A 245 17.79 -28.13 -6.14
CA LYS A 245 17.64 -28.23 -7.60
C LYS A 245 17.57 -26.86 -8.29
N GLY A 246 17.10 -25.82 -7.59
CA GLY A 246 16.81 -24.51 -8.19
C GLY A 246 17.88 -23.42 -8.02
N ARG A 247 18.71 -23.46 -6.95
CA ARG A 247 19.58 -22.32 -6.57
C ARG A 247 21.06 -22.62 -6.39
N GLY A 248 21.46 -23.88 -6.59
CA GLY A 248 22.85 -24.33 -6.51
C GLY A 248 23.36 -24.54 -5.07
N ALA A 249 24.32 -25.45 -4.91
CA ALA A 249 24.83 -25.90 -3.61
C ALA A 249 25.38 -24.77 -2.70
N ARG A 250 25.86 -23.66 -3.29
CA ARG A 250 26.41 -22.52 -2.54
C ARG A 250 25.36 -21.76 -1.74
N ILE A 251 24.20 -21.49 -2.36
CA ILE A 251 23.10 -20.81 -1.67
C ILE A 251 22.53 -21.70 -0.56
N VAL A 252 22.49 -23.02 -0.77
CA VAL A 252 22.11 -23.98 0.27
C VAL A 252 23.07 -23.89 1.46
N GLY A 253 24.38 -23.98 1.22
CA GLY A 253 25.39 -23.85 2.28
C GLY A 253 25.35 -22.50 3.00
N MET A 254 25.04 -21.41 2.30
CA MET A 254 24.80 -20.10 2.93
C MET A 254 23.61 -20.11 3.89
N VAL A 255 22.48 -20.73 3.50
CA VAL A 255 21.30 -20.82 4.37
C VAL A 255 21.62 -21.66 5.60
N GLU A 256 22.35 -22.77 5.44
CA GLU A 256 22.76 -23.64 6.54
C GLU A 256 23.72 -22.94 7.53
N GLN A 257 24.64 -22.12 7.02
CA GLN A 257 25.60 -21.36 7.86
C GLN A 257 25.02 -20.08 8.46
N ALA A 258 23.91 -19.58 7.93
CA ALA A 258 23.31 -18.37 8.45
C ALA A 258 22.86 -18.60 9.89
N ALA A 259 23.28 -17.75 10.81
CA ALA A 259 22.71 -17.71 12.14
C ALA A 259 21.47 -16.83 12.18
N THR A 260 21.44 -15.69 11.47
CA THR A 260 20.29 -14.75 11.53
C THR A 260 19.84 -14.21 10.20
N LEU A 261 18.52 -13.96 10.11
CA LEU A 261 17.87 -13.31 8.98
C LEU A 261 17.38 -11.91 9.37
N GLU A 262 17.80 -10.90 8.62
CA GLU A 262 17.36 -9.51 8.79
C GLU A 262 16.81 -8.95 7.49
N TRP A 263 15.99 -7.89 7.55
CA TRP A 263 15.51 -7.20 6.37
C TRP A 263 15.25 -5.71 6.60
N THR A 264 15.18 -4.96 5.52
CA THR A 264 14.82 -3.55 5.45
C THR A 264 13.80 -3.37 4.33
N VAL A 265 12.62 -2.87 4.66
CA VAL A 265 11.56 -2.55 3.69
C VAL A 265 11.90 -1.24 2.97
N THR A 266 11.61 -1.18 1.68
CA THR A 266 11.77 0.02 0.85
C THR A 266 10.43 0.47 0.29
N ASP A 267 10.35 1.72 -0.18
CA ASP A 267 9.10 2.26 -0.75
C ASP A 267 8.85 1.72 -2.17
N SER A 268 9.91 1.26 -2.85
CA SER A 268 9.85 0.74 -4.23
C SER A 268 10.82 -0.43 -4.47
N VAL A 269 10.57 -1.21 -5.54
CA VAL A 269 11.51 -2.25 -6.02
C VAL A 269 12.80 -1.62 -6.53
N LEU A 270 12.72 -0.41 -7.10
CA LEU A 270 13.87 0.33 -7.59
C LEU A 270 14.80 0.72 -6.43
N GLU A 271 14.23 1.20 -5.33
CA GLU A 271 14.97 1.49 -4.11
C GLU A 271 15.61 0.24 -3.51
N ALA A 272 14.89 -0.90 -3.46
CA ALA A 272 15.48 -2.16 -3.02
C ALA A 272 16.70 -2.56 -3.87
N LEU A 273 16.63 -2.36 -5.20
CA LEU A 273 17.72 -2.68 -6.12
C LEU A 273 18.96 -1.81 -5.91
N ILE A 274 18.77 -0.50 -5.72
CA ILE A 274 19.88 0.43 -5.49
C ILE A 274 20.46 0.24 -4.09
N LEU A 275 19.62 0.02 -3.09
CA LEU A 275 20.05 -0.24 -1.72
C LEU A 275 20.87 -1.53 -1.63
N GLU A 276 20.43 -2.62 -2.28
CA GLU A 276 21.20 -3.87 -2.40
C GLU A 276 22.60 -3.62 -2.96
N ALA A 277 22.70 -2.92 -4.09
CA ALA A 277 23.98 -2.64 -4.74
C ALA A 277 24.93 -1.83 -3.83
N ASN A 278 24.41 -0.82 -3.13
CA ASN A 278 25.20 -0.01 -2.20
C ASN A 278 25.67 -0.82 -0.98
N LEU A 279 24.81 -1.67 -0.42
CA LEU A 279 25.16 -2.53 0.71
C LEU A 279 26.16 -3.61 0.31
N ILE A 280 26.02 -4.23 -0.87
CA ILE A 280 27.01 -5.17 -1.39
C ILE A 280 28.35 -4.46 -1.61
N LYS A 281 28.35 -3.26 -2.20
CA LYS A 281 29.58 -2.46 -2.37
C LYS A 281 30.26 -2.19 -1.03
N GLN A 282 29.48 -1.85 0.00
CA GLN A 282 29.99 -1.49 1.32
C GLN A 282 30.51 -2.69 2.12
N HIS A 283 29.81 -3.83 2.06
CA HIS A 283 30.05 -4.96 2.94
C HIS A 283 30.80 -6.12 2.27
N GLN A 284 30.79 -6.19 0.93
CA GLN A 284 31.43 -7.24 0.14
C GLN A 284 31.18 -8.66 0.72
N PRO A 285 29.91 -9.09 0.88
CA PRO A 285 29.59 -10.38 1.51
C PRO A 285 30.16 -11.55 0.70
N GLN A 286 30.71 -12.55 1.39
CA GLN A 286 31.37 -13.71 0.78
C GLN A 286 30.48 -14.38 -0.28
N TYR A 287 29.24 -14.72 0.06
CA TYR A 287 28.36 -15.44 -0.86
C TYR A 287 27.85 -14.59 -2.02
N ASN A 288 27.87 -13.27 -1.93
CA ASN A 288 27.58 -12.41 -3.08
C ASN A 288 28.74 -12.36 -4.08
N ILE A 289 29.98 -12.48 -3.61
CA ILE A 289 31.19 -12.49 -4.44
C ILE A 289 31.34 -13.86 -5.10
N ASP A 290 31.21 -14.92 -4.30
CA ASP A 290 31.42 -16.30 -4.71
C ASP A 290 30.36 -16.77 -5.72
N GLU A 291 29.15 -16.21 -5.78
CA GLU A 291 28.10 -16.63 -6.73
C GLU A 291 28.47 -16.45 -8.22
N LYS A 292 29.58 -15.78 -8.56
CA LYS A 292 29.93 -15.38 -9.93
C LYS A 292 31.15 -16.12 -10.48
N ASP A 293 31.01 -17.42 -10.70
CA ASP A 293 32.07 -18.29 -11.24
C ASP A 293 32.65 -17.88 -12.62
N ASN A 294 32.04 -16.96 -13.40
CA ASN A 294 32.61 -16.52 -14.69
C ASN A 294 32.04 -15.19 -15.27
N LYS A 295 31.27 -14.39 -14.50
CA LYS A 295 30.59 -13.17 -15.04
C LYS A 295 30.81 -11.96 -14.12
N SER A 296 31.49 -10.94 -14.62
CA SER A 296 31.67 -9.66 -13.90
C SER A 296 30.34 -8.90 -13.75
N PHE A 297 30.12 -8.27 -12.59
CA PHE A 297 28.97 -7.41 -12.32
C PHE A 297 28.81 -6.27 -13.31
N ASN A 298 27.56 -5.82 -13.50
CA ASN A 298 27.30 -4.57 -14.22
C ASN A 298 27.50 -3.39 -13.27
N TYR A 299 28.04 -2.31 -13.80
CA TYR A 299 28.20 -1.02 -13.14
C TYR A 299 27.51 0.05 -13.97
N LEU A 300 26.95 1.04 -13.27
CA LEU A 300 26.53 2.28 -13.90
C LEU A 300 27.68 3.27 -13.79
N VAL A 301 28.09 3.84 -14.92
CA VAL A 301 29.12 4.89 -14.94
C VAL A 301 28.54 6.18 -15.51
N VAL A 302 28.98 7.29 -14.93
CA VAL A 302 28.68 8.64 -15.40
C VAL A 302 29.99 9.26 -15.88
N THR A 303 30.08 9.71 -17.13
CA THR A 303 31.32 10.28 -17.68
C THR A 303 31.58 11.71 -17.18
N LYS A 304 32.84 12.16 -17.24
CA LYS A 304 33.28 13.52 -16.87
C LYS A 304 33.49 14.38 -18.12
N GLU A 305 32.39 14.67 -18.81
CA GLU A 305 32.33 15.59 -19.95
C GLU A 305 31.25 16.65 -19.70
N ASP A 306 31.18 17.67 -20.56
CA ASP A 306 30.23 18.80 -20.40
C ASP A 306 28.76 18.36 -20.37
N PHE A 307 28.45 17.31 -21.12
CA PHE A 307 27.15 16.64 -21.07
C PHE A 307 27.35 15.16 -20.69
N PRO A 308 27.45 14.81 -19.40
CA PRO A 308 27.74 13.45 -18.95
C PRO A 308 26.85 12.36 -19.57
N ARG A 309 27.48 11.27 -20.01
CA ARG A 309 26.80 10.06 -20.47
C ARG A 309 26.54 9.12 -19.31
N VAL A 310 25.40 8.45 -19.32
CA VAL A 310 25.04 7.41 -18.36
C VAL A 310 25.10 6.05 -19.05
N LEU A 311 26.10 5.24 -18.69
CA LEU A 311 26.45 4.01 -19.42
C LEU A 311 26.48 2.79 -18.48
N ILE A 312 26.16 1.62 -19.03
CA ILE A 312 26.34 0.34 -18.35
C ILE A 312 27.66 -0.27 -18.81
N VAL A 313 28.55 -0.56 -17.88
CA VAL A 313 29.85 -1.18 -18.16
C VAL A 313 30.03 -2.42 -17.29
N ARG A 314 30.69 -3.45 -17.80
CA ARG A 314 31.02 -4.65 -17.02
C ARG A 314 32.25 -4.38 -16.14
N GLY A 315 32.28 -4.92 -14.92
CA GLY A 315 33.39 -4.72 -13.98
C GLY A 315 34.76 -5.07 -14.57
N ARG A 316 34.84 -6.14 -15.37
CA ARG A 316 36.07 -6.55 -16.06
C ARG A 316 36.54 -5.58 -17.14
N GLU A 317 35.64 -4.76 -17.70
CA GLU A 317 36.00 -3.71 -18.68
C GLU A 317 36.32 -2.41 -17.95
N LEU A 318 35.74 -2.21 -16.77
CA LEU A 318 35.89 -1.00 -15.98
C LEU A 318 37.20 -0.96 -15.17
N PHE A 319 37.62 -2.11 -14.63
CA PHE A 319 38.77 -2.21 -13.73
C PHE A 319 39.99 -2.93 -14.34
N ASP A 320 39.90 -3.42 -15.58
CA ASP A 320 41.05 -3.96 -16.31
C ASP A 320 41.88 -2.79 -16.88
N PRO A 321 43.14 -2.60 -16.47
CA PRO A 321 43.99 -1.50 -16.92
C PRO A 321 44.16 -1.44 -18.45
N LEU A 322 44.05 -2.58 -19.15
CA LEU A 322 44.21 -2.67 -20.60
C LEU A 322 42.91 -2.35 -21.38
N LYS A 323 41.76 -2.40 -20.70
CA LYS A 323 40.42 -2.20 -21.32
C LYS A 323 39.64 -1.03 -20.71
N ALA A 324 40.15 -0.43 -19.65
CA ALA A 324 39.55 0.72 -19.01
C ALA A 324 39.37 1.85 -20.03
N SER A 325 38.14 2.36 -20.13
CA SER A 325 37.78 3.43 -21.05
C SER A 325 38.74 4.63 -20.94
N THR A 326 39.19 5.17 -22.07
CA THR A 326 39.99 6.41 -22.14
C THR A 326 39.25 7.65 -21.64
N CYS A 327 37.92 7.59 -21.51
CA CYS A 327 37.12 8.69 -20.98
C CYS A 327 37.18 8.74 -19.45
N LYS A 328 37.51 9.92 -18.91
CA LYS A 328 37.45 10.20 -17.47
C LYS A 328 36.03 10.01 -16.93
N LEU A 329 35.89 9.35 -15.80
CA LEU A 329 34.61 9.10 -15.14
C LEU A 329 34.36 10.11 -14.02
N LYS A 330 33.11 10.51 -13.87
CA LYS A 330 32.61 11.38 -12.80
C LYS A 330 32.08 10.55 -11.62
N ALA A 331 31.42 9.43 -11.88
CA ALA A 331 30.89 8.54 -10.85
C ALA A 331 30.78 7.09 -11.32
N ILE A 332 30.85 6.16 -10.36
CA ILE A 332 30.68 4.71 -10.56
C ILE A 332 29.75 4.18 -9.47
N PHE A 333 28.65 3.54 -9.89
CA PHE A 333 27.67 2.91 -9.01
C PHE A 333 27.57 1.40 -9.29
N GLY A 334 27.33 0.62 -8.25
CA GLY A 334 27.39 -0.84 -8.27
C GLY A 334 28.45 -1.39 -7.31
N PRO A 335 28.69 -2.71 -7.31
CA PRO A 335 28.22 -3.69 -8.30
C PRO A 335 26.71 -3.96 -8.27
N PHE A 336 26.09 -4.14 -9.44
CA PHE A 336 24.71 -4.61 -9.56
C PHE A 336 24.67 -6.10 -9.91
N PRO A 337 24.17 -6.98 -9.01
CA PRO A 337 24.05 -8.42 -9.28
C PRO A 337 23.12 -8.76 -10.45
N SER A 338 21.99 -8.04 -10.55
CA SER A 338 20.96 -8.22 -11.56
C SER A 338 20.04 -6.99 -11.64
N GLY A 339 19.23 -6.86 -12.69
CA GLY A 339 18.12 -5.89 -12.75
C GLY A 339 18.47 -4.45 -13.13
N LEU A 340 19.76 -4.11 -13.29
CA LEU A 340 20.19 -2.73 -13.63
C LEU A 340 19.61 -2.25 -14.98
N LYS A 341 19.54 -3.14 -15.99
CA LYS A 341 19.03 -2.76 -17.32
C LYS A 341 17.56 -2.38 -17.26
N GLU A 342 16.77 -3.15 -16.52
CA GLU A 342 15.35 -2.95 -16.30
C GLU A 342 15.11 -1.67 -15.49
N ALA A 343 15.88 -1.46 -14.43
CA ALA A 343 15.87 -0.22 -13.64
C ALA A 343 16.14 1.01 -14.51
N LEU A 344 17.16 0.95 -15.39
CA LEU A 344 17.49 2.08 -16.26
C LEU A 344 16.42 2.38 -17.31
N LYS A 345 15.64 1.39 -17.77
CA LYS A 345 14.49 1.65 -18.65
C LYS A 345 13.46 2.55 -17.98
N ILE A 346 13.23 2.36 -16.68
CA ILE A 346 12.31 3.18 -15.87
C ILE A 346 12.94 4.55 -15.62
N ILE A 347 14.18 4.56 -15.10
CA ILE A 347 14.89 5.79 -14.76
C ILE A 347 15.02 6.71 -15.96
N ARG A 348 15.31 6.18 -17.15
CA ARG A 348 15.47 6.97 -18.38
C ARG A 348 14.18 7.66 -18.83
N ARG A 349 13.01 7.14 -18.44
CA ARG A 349 11.72 7.80 -18.69
C ARG A 349 11.45 8.92 -17.68
N ILE A 350 11.89 8.75 -16.43
CA ILE A 350 11.72 9.75 -15.36
C ILE A 350 12.73 10.88 -15.52
N PHE A 351 13.99 10.53 -15.79
CA PHE A 351 15.11 11.42 -16.00
C PHE A 351 15.75 11.12 -17.35
N PRO A 352 15.25 11.70 -18.46
CA PRO A 352 15.85 11.51 -19.77
C PRO A 352 17.33 11.90 -19.77
N TYR A 353 18.19 11.02 -20.28
CA TYR A 353 19.63 11.25 -20.33
C TYR A 353 20.23 10.80 -21.68
N ARG A 354 21.40 11.35 -22.03
CA ARG A 354 22.14 10.91 -23.21
C ARG A 354 22.97 9.67 -22.93
N ASP A 355 23.00 8.78 -23.90
CA ASP A 355 23.93 7.65 -23.99
C ASP A 355 25.02 7.97 -25.03
N ASN A 356 24.78 7.68 -26.30
CA ASN A 356 25.78 7.76 -27.37
C ASN A 356 25.46 8.85 -28.39
N CYS A 357 24.55 9.78 -28.10
CA CYS A 357 24.24 10.84 -29.05
C CYS A 357 25.47 11.73 -29.31
N ILE A 358 25.63 12.10 -30.57
CA ILE A 358 26.65 13.03 -31.05
C ILE A 358 26.21 14.45 -30.66
N LEU A 359 27.11 15.24 -30.10
CA LEU A 359 26.81 16.59 -29.66
C LEU A 359 26.67 17.54 -30.85
N TRP A 360 25.77 18.51 -30.73
CA TRP A 360 25.67 19.62 -31.67
C TRP A 360 26.96 20.43 -31.66
N ASN A 361 27.50 20.73 -32.85
CA ASN A 361 28.67 21.59 -33.00
C ASN A 361 28.29 22.85 -33.78
N PRO A 362 28.13 24.01 -33.13
CA PRO A 362 27.79 25.29 -33.79
C PRO A 362 28.84 25.78 -34.78
N ARG A 363 30.08 25.23 -34.75
CA ARG A 363 31.19 25.61 -35.63
C ARG A 363 31.44 24.60 -36.76
N GLY A 364 30.58 23.58 -36.88
CA GLY A 364 30.67 22.56 -37.94
C GLY A 364 29.99 23.00 -39.24
N PHE A 365 30.36 22.37 -40.36
CA PHE A 365 29.83 22.66 -41.71
C PHE A 365 28.31 22.46 -41.86
N THR A 366 27.64 21.82 -40.89
CA THR A 366 26.19 21.60 -40.88
C THR A 366 25.57 22.24 -39.64
N SER A 367 24.76 23.30 -39.82
CA SER A 367 24.10 24.01 -38.71
C SER A 367 22.97 23.21 -38.05
N TRP A 368 22.45 22.20 -38.76
CA TRP A 368 21.35 21.34 -38.35
C TRP A 368 21.85 19.94 -37.97
N VAL A 369 21.71 19.55 -36.70
CA VAL A 369 21.91 18.16 -36.27
C VAL A 369 20.55 17.53 -36.05
N LYS A 370 20.23 16.52 -36.88
CA LYS A 370 19.01 15.73 -36.75
C LYS A 370 18.92 15.17 -35.32
N PRO A 371 17.79 15.35 -34.60
CA PRO A 371 17.60 14.78 -33.28
C PRO A 371 17.86 13.27 -33.29
N CYS A 372 18.57 12.76 -32.29
CA CYS A 372 18.84 11.33 -32.19
C CYS A 372 17.53 10.54 -31.97
N PHE A 373 17.52 9.25 -32.31
CA PHE A 373 16.35 8.40 -32.12
C PHE A 373 15.81 8.46 -30.68
N ASN A 374 16.69 8.38 -29.68
CA ASN A 374 16.31 8.49 -28.27
C ASN A 374 15.63 9.83 -27.94
N ARG A 375 15.95 10.92 -28.62
CA ARG A 375 15.24 12.20 -28.47
C ARG A 375 13.84 12.11 -29.07
N GLN A 376 13.71 11.53 -30.26
CA GLN A 376 12.41 11.37 -30.94
C GLN A 376 11.40 10.58 -30.10
N ILE A 377 11.87 9.63 -29.28
CA ILE A 377 11.03 8.83 -28.37
C ILE A 377 11.06 9.32 -26.91
N GLY A 378 11.56 10.54 -26.65
CA GLY A 378 11.53 11.16 -25.31
C GLY A 378 12.51 10.61 -24.26
N LEU A 379 13.44 9.71 -24.64
CA LEU A 379 14.44 9.10 -23.75
C LEU A 379 15.78 9.87 -23.69
N CYS A 380 15.92 10.94 -24.47
CA CYS A 380 17.02 11.89 -24.45
C CYS A 380 16.44 13.31 -24.39
N PRO A 381 17.00 14.22 -23.58
CA PRO A 381 16.44 15.56 -23.42
C PRO A 381 16.81 16.51 -24.58
N GLY A 382 17.52 16.04 -25.61
CA GLY A 382 17.81 16.87 -26.80
C GLY A 382 19.14 17.59 -26.75
N VAL A 383 20.12 17.04 -26.03
CA VAL A 383 21.49 17.59 -25.98
C VAL A 383 22.12 17.66 -27.38
N CYS A 384 21.85 16.68 -28.24
CA CYS A 384 22.35 16.63 -29.62
C CYS A 384 21.70 17.65 -30.55
N SER A 385 20.53 18.18 -30.19
CA SER A 385 19.76 19.18 -30.93
C SER A 385 19.89 20.57 -30.31
N GLY A 386 20.63 20.71 -29.20
CA GLY A 386 20.80 21.98 -28.49
C GLY A 386 19.59 22.43 -27.66
N GLU A 387 18.56 21.59 -27.51
CA GLU A 387 17.31 21.93 -26.81
C GLU A 387 17.49 22.06 -25.29
N VAL A 388 18.52 21.43 -24.73
CA VAL A 388 18.84 21.51 -23.29
C VAL A 388 20.27 21.96 -23.10
N GLY A 389 20.42 22.98 -22.25
CA GLY A 389 21.72 23.57 -21.92
C GLY A 389 22.54 22.76 -20.91
N LYS A 390 23.84 23.07 -20.82
CA LYS A 390 24.79 22.39 -19.92
C LYS A 390 24.34 22.39 -18.45
N ARG A 391 23.82 23.51 -17.96
CA ARG A 391 23.40 23.67 -16.54
C ARG A 391 22.20 22.79 -16.22
N GLU A 392 21.16 22.87 -17.04
CA GLU A 392 19.94 22.08 -16.88
C GLU A 392 20.23 20.58 -16.98
N TYR A 393 21.04 20.16 -17.96
CA TYR A 393 21.43 18.76 -18.08
C TYR A 393 22.25 18.26 -16.88
N ALA A 394 23.09 19.12 -16.29
CA ALA A 394 23.86 18.79 -15.10
C ALA A 394 22.96 18.56 -13.87
N GLU A 395 21.80 19.23 -13.77
CA GLU A 395 20.80 18.99 -12.73
C GLU A 395 20.18 17.60 -12.88
N THR A 396 19.77 17.21 -14.09
CA THR A 396 19.28 15.85 -14.38
C THR A 396 20.30 14.77 -13.99
N ILE A 397 21.58 14.99 -14.32
CA ILE A 397 22.65 14.06 -13.94
C ILE A 397 22.84 14.04 -12.42
N ARG A 398 22.72 15.18 -11.73
CA ARG A 398 22.78 15.24 -10.27
C ARG A 398 21.66 14.43 -9.63
N HIS A 399 20.43 14.51 -10.15
CA HIS A 399 19.30 13.71 -9.68
C HIS A 399 19.54 12.21 -9.86
N ILE A 400 20.03 11.79 -11.03
CA ILE A 400 20.41 10.39 -11.29
C ILE A 400 21.51 9.94 -10.32
N MET A 401 22.52 10.77 -10.07
CA MET A 401 23.59 10.45 -9.12
C MET A 401 23.07 10.33 -7.68
N LEU A 402 22.14 11.19 -7.25
CA LEU A 402 21.48 11.09 -5.93
C LEU A 402 20.62 9.84 -5.79
N LEU A 403 19.94 9.45 -6.87
CA LEU A 403 19.16 8.23 -6.93
C LEU A 403 20.07 7.02 -6.68
N PHE A 404 21.13 6.88 -7.48
CA PHE A 404 22.03 5.73 -7.42
C PHE A 404 22.98 5.73 -6.20
N SER A 405 23.18 6.87 -5.53
CA SER A 405 23.87 6.90 -4.23
C SER A 405 23.00 6.43 -3.07
N GLY A 406 21.72 6.11 -3.31
CA GLY A 406 20.77 5.67 -2.29
C GLY A 406 20.10 6.82 -1.52
N ASN A 407 20.29 8.08 -1.93
CA ASN A 407 19.69 9.24 -1.26
C ASN A 407 18.29 9.58 -1.82
N PHE A 408 17.37 8.62 -1.76
CA PHE A 408 15.99 8.77 -2.28
C PHE A 408 15.22 9.90 -1.59
N GLN A 409 15.30 9.97 -0.27
CA GLN A 409 14.61 11.02 0.50
C GLN A 409 15.20 12.41 0.24
N GLY A 410 16.51 12.51 0.00
CA GLY A 410 17.15 13.76 -0.41
C GLY A 410 16.75 14.18 -1.83
N LEU A 411 16.72 13.24 -2.78
CA LEU A 411 16.25 13.47 -4.14
C LEU A 411 14.80 13.96 -4.15
N LYS A 412 13.91 13.29 -3.42
CA LYS A 412 12.50 13.68 -3.31
C LYS A 412 12.33 15.09 -2.76
N ARG A 413 13.05 15.42 -1.68
CA ARG A 413 13.05 16.77 -1.11
C ARG A 413 13.56 17.82 -2.10
N ALA A 414 14.60 17.50 -2.87
CA ALA A 414 15.12 18.38 -3.91
C ALA A 414 14.09 18.63 -5.01
N LEU A 415 13.47 17.58 -5.56
CA LEU A 415 12.45 17.71 -6.62
C LEU A 415 11.21 18.49 -6.15
N ILE A 416 10.73 18.24 -4.93
CA ILE A 416 9.60 18.99 -4.36
C ILE A 416 9.95 20.47 -4.20
N LYS A 417 11.18 20.78 -3.76
CA LYS A 417 11.65 22.15 -3.64
C LYS A 417 11.72 22.83 -5.01
N GLU A 418 12.36 22.19 -5.99
CA GLU A 418 12.47 22.68 -7.37
C GLU A 418 11.08 22.89 -8.00
N MET A 419 10.13 21.98 -7.75
CA MET A 419 8.75 22.08 -8.23
C MET A 419 8.04 23.31 -7.64
N LYS A 420 8.18 23.55 -6.34
CA LYS A 420 7.60 24.73 -5.66
C LYS A 420 8.24 26.02 -6.17
N GLU A 421 9.53 26.03 -6.43
CA GLU A 421 10.24 27.18 -6.99
C GLU A 421 9.80 27.48 -8.43
N ALA A 422 9.64 26.46 -9.28
CA ALA A 422 9.12 26.61 -10.63
C ALA A 422 7.68 27.16 -10.62
N ALA A 423 6.81 26.65 -9.74
CA ALA A 423 5.45 27.14 -9.58
C ALA A 423 5.40 28.62 -9.12
N LYS A 424 6.31 29.03 -8.23
CA LYS A 424 6.43 30.43 -7.79
C LYS A 424 6.90 31.37 -8.90
N LYS A 425 7.66 30.86 -9.87
CA LYS A 425 8.12 31.60 -11.06
C LYS A 425 7.12 31.51 -12.23
N GLU A 426 5.93 30.94 -12.01
CA GLU A 426 4.91 30.72 -13.05
C GLU A 426 5.37 29.79 -14.20
N GLU A 427 6.43 28.99 -13.97
CA GLU A 427 6.92 27.97 -14.90
C GLU A 427 6.11 26.66 -14.75
N PHE A 428 4.81 26.71 -15.07
CA PHE A 428 3.87 25.61 -14.79
C PHE A 428 4.20 24.30 -15.50
N GLU A 429 4.74 24.34 -16.72
CA GLU A 429 5.15 23.14 -17.46
C GLU A 429 6.27 22.39 -16.74
N LYS A 430 7.28 23.14 -16.28
CA LYS A 430 8.41 22.60 -15.51
C LYS A 430 7.93 22.05 -14.17
N ALA A 431 7.05 22.77 -13.47
CA ALA A 431 6.44 22.29 -12.23
C ALA A 431 5.65 20.99 -12.46
N ALA A 432 4.93 20.87 -13.58
CA ALA A 432 4.22 19.65 -13.94
C ALA A 432 5.17 18.47 -14.23
N VAL A 433 6.29 18.70 -14.91
CA VAL A 433 7.34 17.68 -15.11
C VAL A 433 7.90 17.20 -13.78
N LEU A 434 8.29 18.12 -12.89
CA LEU A 434 8.86 17.80 -11.58
C LEU A 434 7.86 17.04 -10.69
N ARG A 435 6.57 17.45 -10.72
CA ARG A 435 5.50 16.72 -10.03
C ARG A 435 5.39 15.28 -10.53
N ARG A 436 5.40 15.06 -11.85
CA ARG A 436 5.37 13.72 -12.44
C ARG A 436 6.57 12.88 -12.00
N GLN A 437 7.76 13.48 -11.93
CA GLN A 437 8.97 12.78 -11.46
C GLN A 437 8.85 12.37 -9.98
N VAL A 438 8.33 13.24 -9.11
CA VAL A 438 8.07 12.91 -7.70
C VAL A 438 7.08 11.74 -7.59
N THR A 439 5.94 11.83 -8.28
CA THR A 439 4.93 10.77 -8.26
C THR A 439 5.46 9.46 -8.82
N ALA A 440 6.24 9.50 -9.91
CA ALA A 440 6.85 8.31 -10.48
C ALA A 440 7.80 7.64 -9.47
N LEU A 441 8.58 8.40 -8.71
CA LEU A 441 9.46 7.83 -7.66
C LEU A 441 8.68 7.22 -6.49
N GLU A 442 7.49 7.72 -6.17
CA GLU A 442 6.66 7.24 -5.06
C GLU A 442 5.88 5.96 -5.38
N HIS A 443 5.61 5.66 -6.65
CA HIS A 443 4.66 4.62 -7.06
C HIS A 443 5.28 3.46 -7.86
N ILE A 444 6.61 3.34 -7.96
CA ILE A 444 7.27 2.18 -8.59
C ILE A 444 7.16 0.95 -7.66
N ARG A 445 5.96 0.36 -7.58
CA ARG A 445 5.74 -0.88 -6.81
C ARG A 445 6.12 -2.14 -7.56
N ASP A 446 6.23 -2.09 -8.89
CA ASP A 446 6.62 -3.28 -9.65
C ASP A 446 7.30 -2.92 -10.97
N VAL A 447 8.50 -3.47 -11.19
CA VAL A 447 9.26 -3.35 -12.46
C VAL A 447 8.52 -4.09 -13.59
N SER A 448 7.62 -5.03 -13.24
CA SER A 448 6.88 -5.86 -14.19
C SER A 448 5.49 -5.31 -14.59
N LEU A 449 4.90 -4.39 -13.81
CA LEU A 449 3.56 -3.84 -14.07
C LEU A 449 3.55 -2.50 -14.83
N ILE A 450 4.71 -2.04 -15.31
CA ILE A 450 4.82 -0.81 -16.12
C ILE A 450 4.43 -1.10 -17.59
N LYS A 451 3.23 -1.65 -17.79
CA LYS A 451 2.55 -1.65 -19.09
C LYS A 451 1.32 -0.71 -19.10
N ASP A 452 0.70 -0.44 -17.95
CA ASP A 452 -0.60 0.25 -17.96
C ASP A 452 -0.57 1.71 -17.44
N GLU A 453 0.25 2.05 -16.44
CA GLU A 453 0.24 3.43 -15.87
C GLU A 453 0.91 4.49 -16.76
N TYR A 454 1.65 4.10 -17.79
CA TYR A 454 2.40 5.01 -18.67
C TYR A 454 1.67 5.37 -19.97
N ARG A 455 0.46 4.84 -20.23
CA ARG A 455 -0.35 5.25 -21.40
C ARG A 455 -0.80 6.72 -21.33
N PHE A 456 -0.69 7.37 -20.17
CA PHE A 456 -0.96 8.80 -19.99
C PHE A 456 0.18 9.72 -20.43
N MET A 457 1.33 9.20 -20.86
CA MET A 457 2.51 10.01 -21.23
C MET A 457 2.63 10.36 -22.71
N ASP A 458 1.89 9.69 -23.60
CA ASP A 458 1.86 10.06 -25.02
C ASP A 458 0.80 11.16 -25.24
N GLY A 459 1.23 12.41 -25.09
CA GLY A 459 0.44 13.58 -25.45
C GLY A 459 0.11 13.59 -26.94
N GLY A 460 -1.12 13.22 -27.28
CA GLY A 460 -1.81 13.59 -28.52
C GLY A 460 -3.09 14.40 -28.19
N PRO A 461 -3.57 15.27 -29.08
CA PRO A 461 -4.68 16.17 -28.80
C PRO A 461 -5.97 15.39 -28.54
N SER A 462 -6.76 15.89 -27.59
CA SER A 462 -8.13 15.49 -27.24
C SER A 462 -8.71 14.30 -28.00
N THR A 463 -8.79 13.14 -27.36
CA THR A 463 -9.97 12.29 -27.57
C THR A 463 -10.48 11.83 -26.22
N SER A 464 -11.56 12.50 -25.83
CA SER A 464 -12.60 12.06 -24.93
C SER A 464 -13.04 10.61 -25.25
N LEU A 465 -12.26 9.61 -24.85
CA LEU A 465 -12.78 8.27 -24.63
C LEU A 465 -13.66 8.37 -23.40
N ARG A 466 -14.95 8.57 -23.68
CA ARG A 466 -16.04 8.77 -22.71
C ARG A 466 -15.84 7.84 -21.52
N VAL A 467 -16.10 8.38 -20.34
CA VAL A 467 -16.03 7.78 -18.98
C VAL A 467 -16.95 6.54 -18.81
N ASN A 468 -17.41 5.92 -19.90
CA ASN A 468 -18.34 4.79 -19.88
C ASN A 468 -18.09 3.73 -20.98
N THR A 469 -16.89 3.65 -21.55
CA THR A 469 -16.57 2.63 -22.58
C THR A 469 -16.20 1.30 -21.92
N ARG A 470 -16.92 0.24 -22.28
CA ARG A 470 -16.63 -1.17 -21.95
C ARG A 470 -16.07 -1.86 -23.19
N ILE A 471 -14.87 -2.43 -23.08
CA ILE A 471 -14.17 -3.16 -24.12
C ILE A 471 -14.09 -4.62 -23.70
N GLU A 472 -14.58 -5.52 -24.55
CA GLU A 472 -14.50 -6.97 -24.35
C GLU A 472 -13.53 -7.55 -25.38
N ALA A 473 -12.51 -8.26 -24.92
CA ALA A 473 -11.51 -8.90 -25.76
C ALA A 473 -11.62 -10.42 -25.64
N TYR A 474 -11.63 -11.09 -26.79
CA TYR A 474 -11.84 -12.52 -26.93
C TYR A 474 -10.57 -13.15 -27.53
N ASP A 475 -10.12 -14.25 -26.94
CA ASP A 475 -8.97 -15.02 -27.42
C ASP A 475 -9.32 -16.52 -27.42
N VAL A 476 -8.80 -17.26 -28.41
CA VAL A 476 -9.06 -18.70 -28.57
C VAL A 476 -7.73 -19.43 -28.60
N ALA A 477 -7.52 -20.33 -27.65
CA ALA A 477 -6.33 -21.14 -27.56
C ALA A 477 -6.63 -22.59 -27.97
N HIS A 478 -5.74 -23.14 -28.81
CA HIS A 478 -5.69 -24.55 -29.15
C HIS A 478 -4.57 -25.22 -28.36
N THR A 479 -4.91 -26.19 -27.51
CA THR A 479 -3.93 -27.15 -27.00
C THR A 479 -3.86 -28.31 -27.99
N SER A 480 -2.65 -28.79 -28.29
CA SER A 480 -2.36 -29.86 -29.27
C SER A 480 -3.01 -31.22 -28.92
N GLY A 481 -4.34 -31.29 -28.97
CA GLY A 481 -5.16 -32.44 -28.60
C GLY A 481 -6.56 -32.03 -28.09
N GLU A 482 -7.54 -32.10 -29.00
CA GLU A 482 -9.00 -32.23 -28.79
C GLU A 482 -9.84 -31.14 -28.08
N GLU A 483 -9.28 -30.28 -27.22
CA GLU A 483 -10.07 -29.20 -26.59
C GLU A 483 -9.68 -27.81 -27.11
N THR A 484 -10.64 -27.07 -27.66
CA THR A 484 -10.50 -25.64 -27.99
C THR A 484 -11.10 -24.80 -26.87
N VAL A 485 -10.34 -23.84 -26.34
CA VAL A 485 -10.77 -23.02 -25.21
C VAL A 485 -10.80 -21.55 -25.61
N GLY A 486 -11.97 -20.93 -25.49
CA GLY A 486 -12.15 -19.49 -25.64
C GLY A 486 -12.10 -18.78 -24.28
N VAL A 487 -11.51 -17.59 -24.24
CA VAL A 487 -11.50 -16.72 -23.06
C VAL A 487 -12.02 -15.34 -23.43
N MET A 488 -12.78 -14.72 -22.51
CA MET A 488 -13.23 -13.33 -22.61
C MET A 488 -12.72 -12.55 -21.42
N THR A 489 -12.06 -11.43 -21.71
CA THR A 489 -11.62 -10.43 -20.74
C THR A 489 -12.34 -9.12 -21.00
N VAL A 490 -12.57 -8.33 -19.94
CA VAL A 490 -13.33 -7.08 -20.05
C VAL A 490 -12.62 -5.96 -19.30
N VAL A 491 -12.50 -4.81 -19.97
CA VAL A 491 -12.05 -3.54 -19.39
C VAL A 491 -13.19 -2.54 -19.48
N ALA A 492 -13.52 -1.86 -18.38
CA ALA A 492 -14.54 -0.81 -18.38
C ALA A 492 -14.02 0.43 -17.64
N GLY A 493 -14.15 1.60 -18.25
CA GLY A 493 -13.66 2.85 -17.64
C GLY A 493 -12.14 2.88 -17.38
N GLY A 494 -11.36 2.08 -18.13
CA GLY A 494 -9.92 1.95 -17.96
C GLY A 494 -9.46 0.86 -16.97
N GLU A 495 -10.39 0.23 -16.25
CA GLU A 495 -10.07 -0.79 -15.24
C GLU A 495 -10.52 -2.20 -15.69
N PRO A 496 -9.72 -3.26 -15.43
CA PRO A 496 -10.10 -4.63 -15.73
C PRO A 496 -11.22 -5.12 -14.81
N VAL A 497 -12.34 -5.52 -15.40
CA VAL A 497 -13.51 -6.04 -14.68
C VAL A 497 -13.34 -7.56 -14.49
N LYS A 498 -12.54 -7.95 -13.49
CA LYS A 498 -12.22 -9.37 -13.22
C LYS A 498 -13.45 -10.27 -13.05
N SER A 499 -14.52 -9.75 -12.44
CA SER A 499 -15.80 -10.47 -12.27
C SER A 499 -16.50 -10.82 -13.59
N ALA A 500 -16.14 -10.14 -14.68
CA ALA A 500 -16.66 -10.38 -16.01
C ALA A 500 -15.80 -11.35 -16.84
N TYR A 501 -14.71 -11.90 -16.29
CA TYR A 501 -13.94 -12.95 -16.96
C TYR A 501 -14.82 -14.16 -17.23
N ARG A 502 -14.75 -14.70 -18.45
CA ARG A 502 -15.44 -15.94 -18.83
C ARG A 502 -14.48 -16.85 -19.59
N LYS A 503 -14.62 -18.15 -19.34
CA LYS A 503 -13.90 -19.22 -20.04
C LYS A 503 -14.94 -20.15 -20.65
N PHE A 504 -14.77 -20.46 -21.93
CA PHE A 504 -15.70 -21.27 -22.72
C PHE A 504 -14.95 -22.50 -23.24
N LYS A 505 -15.52 -23.68 -23.03
CA LYS A 505 -15.10 -24.88 -23.78
C LYS A 505 -15.80 -24.86 -25.13
N ILE A 506 -15.04 -24.83 -26.21
CA ILE A 506 -15.57 -24.77 -27.58
C ILE A 506 -15.43 -26.18 -28.17
N GLN A 507 -16.57 -26.85 -28.36
CA GLN A 507 -16.64 -28.11 -29.08
C GLN A 507 -16.58 -27.82 -30.59
N SER A 508 -15.40 -27.95 -31.19
CA SER A 508 -15.19 -27.78 -32.63
C SER A 508 -14.14 -28.78 -33.13
N ALA A 509 -14.47 -29.49 -34.21
CA ALA A 509 -13.63 -30.53 -34.81
C ALA A 509 -12.56 -29.98 -35.80
N LYS A 510 -12.39 -28.66 -35.95
CA LYS A 510 -11.38 -28.05 -36.83
C LYS A 510 -10.82 -26.72 -36.31
N ASN A 511 -9.54 -26.45 -36.59
CA ASN A 511 -8.80 -25.21 -36.30
C ASN A 511 -9.33 -24.04 -37.15
N ASN A 512 -10.43 -23.43 -36.72
CA ASN A 512 -10.98 -22.21 -37.32
C ASN A 512 -11.54 -21.28 -36.23
N ASP A 513 -10.75 -20.27 -35.87
CA ASP A 513 -11.02 -19.33 -34.77
C ASP A 513 -12.32 -18.54 -34.98
N VAL A 514 -12.63 -18.17 -36.22
CA VAL A 514 -13.83 -17.39 -36.55
C VAL A 514 -15.10 -18.24 -36.36
N ALA A 515 -15.04 -19.51 -36.73
CA ALA A 515 -16.15 -20.44 -36.52
C ALA A 515 -16.36 -20.77 -35.02
N ALA A 516 -15.27 -20.85 -34.26
CA ALA A 516 -15.26 -21.08 -32.82
C ALA A 516 -15.93 -19.93 -32.02
N LEU A 517 -15.65 -18.69 -32.39
CA LEU A 517 -16.29 -17.50 -31.81
C LEU A 517 -17.80 -17.43 -32.15
N ARG A 518 -18.18 -17.85 -33.35
CA ARG A 518 -19.59 -17.81 -33.81
C ARG A 518 -20.50 -18.81 -33.09
N ARG A 519 -19.99 -19.99 -32.73
CA ARG A 519 -20.74 -21.05 -32.01
C ARG A 519 -20.85 -20.84 -30.50
N SER A 520 -19.90 -20.12 -29.89
CA SER A 520 -19.89 -19.85 -28.44
C SER A 520 -20.92 -18.80 -27.99
N GLY A 521 -21.73 -18.26 -28.91
CA GLY A 521 -22.76 -17.27 -28.60
C GLY A 521 -22.23 -15.85 -28.38
N LEU A 522 -20.96 -15.60 -28.68
CA LEU A 522 -20.25 -14.34 -28.43
C LEU A 522 -20.41 -13.40 -29.65
N ARG A 523 -21.47 -12.57 -29.65
CA ARG A 523 -21.59 -11.46 -30.63
C ARG A 523 -21.20 -10.13 -29.99
N PRO A 524 -20.43 -9.27 -30.69
CA PRO A 524 -20.34 -7.86 -30.34
C PRO A 524 -21.73 -7.22 -30.46
N ARG A 525 -22.19 -6.51 -29.44
CA ARG A 525 -23.37 -5.64 -29.57
C ARG A 525 -22.96 -4.42 -30.40
N GLU A 526 -23.47 -4.32 -31.62
CA GLU A 526 -23.43 -3.05 -32.35
C GLU A 526 -24.35 -2.04 -31.67
N GLY A 527 -23.88 -0.80 -31.59
CA GLY A 527 -24.51 0.27 -30.81
C GLY A 527 -25.92 0.62 -31.28
N GLY A 528 -26.86 0.65 -30.34
CA GLY A 528 -28.20 1.19 -30.53
C GLY A 528 -28.77 1.65 -29.18
N ASN A 529 -29.21 2.90 -29.13
CA ASN A 529 -29.94 3.48 -28.00
C ASN A 529 -31.24 2.71 -27.73
N GLY A 530 -31.59 2.51 -26.45
CA GLY A 530 -32.97 2.38 -26.01
C GLY A 530 -33.46 1.00 -25.55
N SER A 531 -33.89 0.97 -24.30
CA SER A 531 -34.97 0.15 -23.72
C SER A 531 -34.74 -1.32 -23.34
N CYS A 532 -35.46 -1.66 -22.28
CA CYS A 532 -35.43 -2.85 -21.44
C CYS A 532 -36.08 -4.08 -22.11
N ALA A 533 -35.49 -5.26 -21.94
CA ALA A 533 -36.23 -6.52 -22.01
C ALA A 533 -35.60 -7.59 -21.11
N ARG A 534 -36.34 -7.97 -20.07
CA ARG A 534 -36.21 -9.23 -19.35
C ARG A 534 -36.37 -10.40 -20.34
N ARG A 535 -35.53 -11.43 -20.23
CA ARG A 535 -35.99 -12.83 -20.35
C ARG A 535 -35.17 -13.72 -19.42
N SER A 536 -35.91 -14.32 -18.52
CA SER A 536 -35.61 -15.45 -17.66
C SER A 536 -35.36 -16.73 -18.45
N ARG A 537 -34.44 -17.57 -17.97
CA ARG A 537 -34.69 -19.00 -17.79
C ARG A 537 -33.75 -19.57 -16.74
N GLU A 538 -34.38 -20.02 -15.66
CA GLU A 538 -33.85 -21.00 -14.72
C GLU A 538 -33.46 -22.28 -15.50
N GLU A 539 -32.42 -22.96 -15.04
CA GLU A 539 -32.50 -24.42 -14.94
C GLU A 539 -31.63 -24.92 -13.79
N ARG A 540 -32.25 -25.83 -13.05
CA ARG A 540 -31.93 -26.25 -11.69
C ARG A 540 -30.76 -27.24 -11.68
N LYS A 541 -30.00 -27.18 -10.60
CA LYS A 541 -29.24 -28.33 -10.10
C LYS A 541 -30.24 -29.43 -9.72
N ALA A 542 -30.01 -30.66 -10.18
CA ALA A 542 -30.43 -31.88 -9.51
C ALA A 542 -29.23 -32.85 -9.48
N PRO A 543 -29.07 -33.64 -8.40
CA PRO A 543 -27.92 -34.52 -8.18
C PRO A 543 -28.11 -35.87 -8.91
N ALA A 544 -26.99 -36.50 -9.27
CA ALA A 544 -26.96 -37.86 -9.79
C ALA A 544 -26.51 -38.83 -8.68
N GLY A 545 -27.31 -39.87 -8.47
CA GLY A 545 -27.15 -41.00 -7.53
C GLY A 545 -28.58 -41.48 -7.24
N GLU A 546 -29.02 -42.70 -7.52
CA GLU A 546 -28.34 -44.00 -7.59
C GLU A 546 -28.96 -44.89 -8.68
N ILE A 547 -28.19 -45.90 -9.09
CA ILE A 547 -28.67 -47.10 -9.77
C ILE A 547 -28.57 -48.24 -8.73
N ASP A 548 -29.72 -48.87 -8.49
CA ASP A 548 -29.94 -50.32 -8.30
C ASP A 548 -29.65 -50.96 -6.92
N ARG A 549 -30.70 -51.27 -6.16
CA ARG A 549 -31.34 -52.62 -6.04
C ARG A 549 -32.18 -52.73 -4.76
N GLY A 550 -33.43 -53.19 -4.89
CA GLY A 550 -34.25 -53.69 -3.78
C GLY A 550 -35.56 -52.95 -3.57
#